data_AF-A0A951KJ45-F1
#
_entry.id   AF-A0A951KJ45-F1
#
_cell.length_a   1.000
_cell.length_b   1.000
_cell.length_c   1.000
_cell.angle_alpha   90.00
_cell.angle_beta   90.00
_cell.angle_gamma   90.00
#
_symmetry.space_group_name_H-M   'P 1'
#
loop_
_entity.id
_entity.type
_entity.pdbx_description
1 polymer ?
#
loop_
_entity_poly.entity_id
_entity_poly.type
_entity_poly.pdbx_seq_one_letter_code
_entity_poly.pdbx_strand_id
1 'polypeptide(L)' 'MIIADLNQMQGRTFPARRLTRNLVGGASPIQAQNFALGVVVLEPNGGQVPWHNQEQEEVYFIAEGEGE' A
#
# COMPACT_ATOMS: atom_id res chain seq x y z
N MET A 1 -22.62 -2.35 4.99
CA MET A 1 -21.43 -1.64 4.50
C MET A 1 -20.21 -2.29 5.14
N ILE A 2 -19.23 -2.71 4.36
CA ILE A 2 -17.95 -3.18 4.91
C ILE A 2 -17.03 -1.96 5.01
N ILE A 3 -16.37 -1.78 6.15
CA ILE A 3 -15.48 -0.65 6.40
C ILE A 3 -14.11 -1.20 6.77
N ALA A 4 -13.06 -0.68 6.14
CA ALA A 4 -11.67 -0.91 6.52
C ALA A 4 -11.15 0.34 7.26
N ASP A 5 -10.99 0.25 8.58
CA ASP A 5 -10.46 1.37 9.39
C ASP A 5 -8.93 1.32 9.43
N LEU A 6 -8.31 2.26 8.72
CA LEU A 6 -6.86 2.41 8.64
C LEU A 6 -6.16 2.57 9.99
N ASN A 7 -6.85 3.14 11.00
CA ASN A 7 -6.28 3.32 12.33
C ASN A 7 -6.21 2.02 13.13
N GLN A 8 -7.02 1.03 12.77
CA GLN A 8 -7.10 -0.28 13.44
C GLN A 8 -6.34 -1.37 12.68
N MET A 9 -6.04 -1.14 11.40
CA MET A 9 -5.36 -2.11 10.56
C MET A 9 -3.84 -2.07 10.76
N GLN A 10 -3.31 -3.17 11.28
CA GLN A 10 -1.87 -3.37 11.33
C GLN A 10 -1.30 -3.45 9.90
N GLY A 11 -0.23 -2.70 9.65
CA GLY A 11 0.51 -2.79 8.40
C GLY A 11 1.71 -3.70 8.51
N ARG A 12 2.36 -3.94 7.38
CA ARG A 12 3.65 -4.61 7.32
C ARG A 12 4.74 -3.60 6.98
N THR A 13 5.72 -3.49 7.86
CA THR A 13 6.96 -2.75 7.58
C THR A 13 7.93 -3.66 6.83
N PHE A 14 8.46 -3.17 5.71
CA PHE A 14 9.47 -3.82 4.90
C PHE A 14 10.85 -3.18 5.12
N PRO A 15 11.96 -3.92 4.90
CA PRO A 15 13.32 -3.40 5.09
C PRO A 15 13.64 -2.11 4.32
N ALA A 16 12.98 -1.88 3.18
CA ALA A 16 13.08 -0.66 2.38
C ALA A 16 12.39 0.57 3.02
N ARG A 17 12.15 0.53 4.34
CA ARG A 17 11.50 1.58 5.13
C ARG A 17 10.14 1.98 4.54
N ARG A 18 9.40 0.94 4.18
CA ARG A 18 8.07 1.02 3.56
C ARG A 18 7.06 0.34 4.46
N LEU A 19 6.03 1.06 4.85
CA LEU A 19 4.85 0.51 5.52
C LEU A 19 3.74 0.29 4.48
N THR A 20 3.19 -0.92 4.42
CA THR A 20 2.07 -1.25 3.52
C THR A 20 0.89 -1.77 4.32
N ARG A 21 -0.32 -1.30 4.01
CA ARG A 21 -1.59 -1.87 4.46
C ARG A 21 -2.45 -2.21 3.25
N ASN A 22 -3.01 -3.41 3.20
CA ASN A 22 -3.97 -3.79 2.16
C ASN A 22 -5.33 -3.16 2.47
N LEU A 23 -5.83 -2.26 1.61
CA LEU A 23 -7.18 -1.70 1.68
C LEU A 23 -8.22 -2.60 1.00
N VAL A 24 -7.83 -3.26 -0.09
CA VAL A 24 -8.65 -4.27 -0.79
C VAL A 24 -7.78 -5.47 -1.16
N GLY A 25 -8.30 -6.67 -0.92
CA GLY A 25 -7.59 -7.94 -1.13
C GLY A 25 -6.56 -8.24 -0.03
N GLY A 26 -5.92 -9.40 -0.13
CA GLY A 26 -4.95 -9.86 0.87
C GLY A 26 -5.58 -9.94 2.27
N ALA A 27 -4.94 -9.29 3.25
CA ALA A 27 -5.40 -9.27 4.65
C ALA A 27 -6.55 -8.27 4.92
N SER A 28 -7.02 -7.52 3.92
CA SER A 28 -8.12 -6.56 4.10
C SER A 28 -9.44 -7.26 4.44
N PRO A 29 -10.34 -6.67 5.25
CA PRO A 29 -11.72 -7.13 5.35
C PRO A 29 -12.52 -6.94 4.05
N ILE A 30 -12.05 -6.08 3.14
CA ILE A 30 -12.66 -5.84 1.83
C ILE A 30 -11.95 -6.71 0.80
N GLN A 31 -12.68 -7.64 0.19
CA GLN A 31 -12.15 -8.56 -0.83
C GLN A 31 -12.74 -8.24 -2.20
N ALA A 32 -11.93 -8.38 -3.25
CA ALA A 32 -12.32 -8.25 -4.64
C ALA A 32 -11.51 -9.22 -5.50
N GLN A 33 -12.08 -9.66 -6.63
CA GLN A 33 -11.47 -10.74 -7.43
C GLN A 33 -10.35 -10.24 -8.34
N ASN A 34 -10.54 -9.10 -8.99
CA ASN A 34 -9.64 -8.58 -10.05
C ASN A 34 -9.14 -7.16 -9.70
N PHE A 35 -9.18 -6.80 -8.42
CA PHE A 35 -8.77 -5.49 -7.95
C PHE A 35 -8.12 -5.62 -6.57
N ALA A 36 -6.96 -4.99 -6.42
CA ALA A 36 -6.28 -4.85 -5.15
C ALA A 36 -5.93 -3.38 -4.94
N LEU A 37 -5.97 -2.94 -3.68
CA LEU A 37 -5.59 -1.58 -3.32
C LEU A 37 -4.80 -1.65 -2.02
N GLY A 38 -3.70 -0.91 -1.97
CA GLY A 38 -2.93 -0.70 -0.75
C GLY A 38 -2.77 0.79 -0.46
N VAL A 39 -2.58 1.11 0.81
CA VAL A 39 -1.95 2.38 1.19
C VAL A 39 -0.50 2.10 1.58
N VAL A 40 0.40 2.90 1.04
CA VAL A 40 1.83 2.78 1.26
C VAL A 40 2.34 4.09 1.85
N VAL A 41 3.14 3.99 2.90
CA VAL A 41 3.88 5.11 3.48
C VAL A 41 5.37 4.80 3.33
N LEU A 42 6.10 5.70 2.68
CA LEU A 42 7.55 5.67 2.59
C LEU A 42 8.11 6.57 3.68
N GLU A 43 9.00 6.05 4.51
CA GLU A 43 9.65 6.86 5.54
C GLU A 43 10.61 7.88 4.91
N PRO A 44 10.79 9.06 5.54
CA PRO A 44 11.78 10.03 5.07
C PRO A 44 13.22 9.48 5.14
N ASN A 45 14.10 10.05 4.31
CA ASN A 45 15.52 9.73 4.22
C ASN A 45 15.81 8.29 3.73
N GLY A 46 15.19 7.87 2.62
CA GLY A 46 15.50 6.62 1.93
C GLY A 46 14.42 5.54 2.01
N GLY A 47 13.19 5.87 2.44
CA GLY A 47 12.03 5.02 2.19
C GLY A 47 11.75 4.94 0.69
N GLN A 48 11.61 3.72 0.19
CA GLN A 48 11.51 3.51 -1.25
C GLN A 48 10.66 2.28 -1.60
N VAL A 49 10.22 2.26 -2.85
CA VAL A 49 9.76 1.05 -3.52
C VAL A 49 10.94 0.54 -4.35
N PRO A 50 11.52 -0.64 -4.04
CA PRO A 50 12.63 -1.18 -4.82
C PRO A 50 12.26 -1.32 -6.29
N TRP A 51 13.25 -1.16 -7.18
CA TRP A 51 13.05 -1.36 -8.61
C TRP A 51 12.49 -2.76 -8.91
N HIS A 52 11.34 -2.82 -9.57
CA HIS A 52 10.68 -4.07 -9.96
C HIS A 52 9.79 -3.83 -11.18
N ASN A 53 9.21 -4.92 -11.68
CA ASN A 53 8.19 -4.89 -12.73
C ASN A 53 7.15 -6.00 -12.45
N GLN A 54 5.96 -5.82 -13.01
CA GLN A 54 4.84 -6.77 -12.91
C GLN A 54 4.04 -6.78 -14.21
N GLU A 55 3.22 -7.82 -14.40
CA GLU A 55 2.36 -7.95 -15.59
C GLU A 55 1.08 -7.09 -15.50
N GLN A 56 0.59 -6.84 -14.29
CA GLN A 56 -0.66 -6.11 -14.06
C GLN A 56 -0.44 -4.60 -14.11
N GLU A 57 -1.42 -3.87 -14.65
CA GLU A 57 -1.45 -2.42 -14.58
C GLU A 57 -1.49 -1.96 -13.11
N GLU A 58 -0.70 -0.94 -12.80
CA GLU A 58 -0.63 -0.36 -11.47
C GLU A 58 -0.73 1.17 -11.57
N VAL A 59 -1.53 1.76 -10.70
CA VAL A 59 -1.76 3.21 -10.65
C VAL A 59 -1.45 3.72 -9.25
N TYR A 60 -0.66 4.78 -9.18
CA TYR A 60 -0.36 5.47 -7.94
C TYR A 60 -1.16 6.76 -7.82
N PHE A 61 -1.72 6.99 -6.64
CA PHE A 61 -2.30 8.27 -6.24
C PHE A 61 -1.53 8.78 -5.03
N ILE A 62 -0.86 9.93 -5.17
CA ILE A 62 -0.12 10.55 -4.07
C ILE A 62 -1.12 11.30 -3.19
N ALA A 63 -1.40 10.73 -2.02
CA ALA A 63 -2.31 11.34 -1.05
C ALA A 63 -1.64 12.50 -0.29
N GLU A 64 -0.34 12.38 -0.01
CA GLU A 64 0.46 13.37 0.71
C GLU A 64 1.96 13.16 0.44
N GLY A 65 2.73 14.25 0.46
CA GLY A 65 4.18 14.25 0.30
C GLY A 65 4.65 14.36 -1.16
N GLU A 66 5.96 14.23 -1.33
CA GLU A 66 6.67 14.28 -2.62
C GLU A 66 7.79 13.24 -2.64
N GLY A 67 8.28 12.91 -3.85
CA GLY A 67 9.37 11.96 -4.08
C GLY A 67 10.06 12.27 -5.41
N GLU A 68 11.22 11.66 -5.62
CA GLU A 68 12.07 11.81 -6.81
C GLU A 68 12.19 10.51 -7.60
#